data_AF-A0A1F4U4S7-F1
#
_entry.id   AF-A0A1F4U4S7-F1
#
_cell.length_a   1.000
_cell.length_b   1.000
_cell.length_c   1.000
_cell.angle_alpha   90.00
_cell.angle_beta   90.00
_cell.angle_gamma   90.00
#
_symmetry.space_group_name_H-M   'P 1'
#
loop_
_entity.id
_entity.type
_entity.pdbx_description
1 polymer ?
#
loop_
_entity_poly.entity_id
_entity_poly.type
_entity_poly.pdbx_seq_one_letter_code
_entity_poly.pdbx_strand_id
1 'polypeptide(L)'
;MLLVLLDNFVTMGLKSLFPTRHKITGRCKMCGNCCREIRMKIAPAFLSSKFFTELVIRWISWLFDFYLIEIDFEHQDLVFSCYHRGEDGKCKNYFWRPSICRNYPLLDYFKKPVFLPGCGYYAED
;
A
#
# COMPACT_ATOMS: atom_id res chain seq x y z
N MET A 1 -2.75 16.54 -8.92
CA MET A 1 -3.03 17.12 -7.60
C MET A 1 -4.52 17.08 -7.22
N LEU A 2 -5.46 17.38 -8.15
CA LEU A 2 -6.91 17.27 -7.89
C LEU A 2 -7.42 15.83 -7.67
N LEU A 3 -6.81 14.82 -8.30
CA LEU A 3 -7.25 13.42 -8.21
C LEU A 3 -7.02 12.78 -6.82
N VAL A 4 -5.99 13.20 -6.09
CA VAL A 4 -5.63 12.61 -4.77
C VAL A 4 -6.62 13.02 -3.67
N LEU A 5 -7.27 14.17 -3.81
CA LEU A 5 -8.28 14.63 -2.83
C LEU A 5 -9.63 13.93 -3.00
N LEU A 6 -9.97 13.56 -4.25
CA LEU A 6 -11.18 12.79 -4.55
C LEU A 6 -11.13 11.38 -3.96
N ASP A 7 -9.95 10.75 -3.92
CA ASP A 7 -9.79 9.41 -3.33
C ASP A 7 -10.21 9.36 -1.85
N ASN A 8 -9.90 10.39 -1.06
CA ASN A 8 -10.24 10.41 0.36
C ASN A 8 -11.73 10.60 0.61
N PHE A 9 -12.39 11.44 -0.20
CA PHE A 9 -13.82 11.71 -0.05
C PHE A 9 -14.68 10.52 -0.52
N VAL A 10 -14.29 9.89 -1.62
CA VAL A 10 -14.95 8.69 -2.16
C VAL A 10 -14.76 7.49 -1.23
N THR A 11 -13.54 7.29 -0.69
CA THR A 11 -13.31 6.20 0.28
C THR A 11 -14.03 6.41 1.61
N MET A 12 -14.18 7.65 2.08
CA MET A 12 -15.02 7.94 3.26
C MET A 12 -16.51 7.69 2.97
N GLY A 13 -17.02 8.13 1.82
CA GLY A 13 -18.43 7.94 1.44
C GLY A 13 -18.82 6.47 1.24
N LEU A 14 -17.97 5.68 0.58
CA LEU A 14 -18.20 4.25 0.36
C LEU A 14 -18.11 3.42 1.65
N LYS A 15 -17.19 3.77 2.57
CA LYS A 15 -17.10 3.13 3.90
C LYS A 15 -18.36 3.32 4.75
N SER A 16 -19.10 4.41 4.54
CA SER A 16 -20.36 4.67 5.25
C SER A 16 -21.52 3.81 4.72
N LEU A 17 -21.47 3.36 3.46
CA LEU A 17 -22.53 2.57 2.83
C LEU A 17 -22.29 1.06 2.92
N PHE A 18 -21.03 0.63 3.01
CA PHE A 18 -20.65 -0.76 3.19
C PHE A 18 -19.79 -0.91 4.45
N PRO A 19 -20.41 -1.09 5.63
CA PRO A 19 -19.65 -1.29 6.86
C PRO A 19 -18.80 -2.56 6.72
N THR A 20 -17.48 -2.40 6.81
CA THR A 20 -16.56 -3.53 6.85
C THR A 20 -16.82 -4.34 8.12
N ARG A 21 -16.77 -5.67 8.02
CA ARG A 21 -17.01 -6.57 9.17
C ARG A 21 -16.07 -6.32 10.35
N HIS A 22 -14.92 -5.70 10.09
CA HIS A 22 -13.92 -5.35 11.08
C HIS A 22 -13.63 -3.86 11.05
N LYS A 23 -13.53 -3.25 12.23
CA LYS A 23 -13.11 -1.85 12.39
C LYS A 23 -11.61 -1.81 12.65
N ILE A 24 -10.84 -1.15 11.78
CA ILE A 24 -9.42 -0.93 12.05
C ILE A 24 -9.27 0.29 12.95
N THR A 25 -8.54 0.12 14.03
CA THR A 25 -8.14 1.18 14.95
C THR A 25 -6.63 1.20 15.13
N GLY A 26 -6.13 2.20 15.86
CA GLY A 26 -4.70 2.40 16.07
C GLY A 26 -4.05 3.38 15.08
N ARG A 27 -2.71 3.41 15.09
CA ARG A 27 -1.92 4.36 14.29
C ARG A 27 -0.57 3.78 13.89
N CYS A 28 -0.02 4.25 12.77
CA CYS A 28 1.33 3.89 12.36
C CYS A 28 2.36 4.34 13.42
N LYS A 29 3.15 3.39 13.92
CA LYS A 29 4.25 3.60 14.89
C LYS A 29 5.61 3.87 14.24
N MET A 30 5.64 4.11 12.92
CA MET A 30 6.87 4.28 12.14
C MET A 30 7.83 3.07 12.27
N CYS A 31 7.31 1.85 12.38
CA CYS A 31 8.14 0.64 12.51
C CYS A 31 8.97 0.33 11.26
N GLY A 32 8.65 0.95 10.12
CA GLY A 32 9.43 0.79 8.89
C GLY A 32 9.17 -0.50 8.11
N ASN A 33 8.46 -1.45 8.69
CA ASN A 33 8.29 -2.77 8.10
C ASN A 33 7.49 -2.71 6.78
N CYS A 34 6.49 -1.83 6.70
CA CYS A 34 5.75 -1.60 5.45
C CYS A 34 6.59 -0.94 4.36
N CYS A 35 7.68 -0.24 4.69
CA CYS A 35 8.56 0.38 3.69
C CYS A 35 9.63 -0.59 3.18
N ARG A 36 9.81 -1.74 3.81
CA ARG A 36 10.80 -2.76 3.43
C ARG A 36 10.35 -3.50 2.18
N GLU A 37 9.19 -4.12 2.25
CA GLU A 37 8.58 -4.92 1.19
C GLU A 37 7.11 -4.55 1.04
N ILE A 38 6.78 -3.93 -0.08
CA ILE A 38 5.42 -3.55 -0.47
C ILE A 38 5.02 -4.48 -1.60
N ARG A 39 4.26 -5.52 -1.26
CA ARG A 39 3.71 -6.46 -2.24
C ARG A 39 2.42 -5.89 -2.82
N MET A 40 2.39 -5.70 -4.12
CA MET A 40 1.22 -5.25 -4.86
C MET A 40 0.79 -6.32 -5.83
N LYS A 41 -0.45 -6.80 -5.68
CA LYS A 41 -1.05 -7.73 -6.63
C LYS A 41 -1.23 -7.06 -7.97
N ILE A 42 -0.78 -7.73 -9.03
CA ILE A 42 -1.01 -7.32 -10.41
C ILE A 42 -1.86 -8.37 -11.10
N ALA A 43 -2.80 -7.92 -11.95
CA ALA A 43 -3.63 -8.86 -12.69
C ALA A 43 -2.78 -9.64 -13.72
N PRO A 44 -3.01 -10.95 -13.89
CA PRO A 44 -2.17 -11.80 -14.75
C PRO A 44 -2.08 -11.33 -16.20
N ALA A 45 -3.12 -10.66 -16.71
CA ALA A 45 -3.14 -10.07 -18.04
C ALA A 45 -2.09 -8.95 -18.25
N PHE A 46 -1.67 -8.26 -17.18
CA PHE A 46 -0.60 -7.26 -17.28
C PHE A 46 0.79 -7.90 -17.19
N LEU A 47 0.93 -9.00 -16.44
CA LEU A 47 2.18 -9.76 -16.32
C LEU A 47 2.58 -10.47 -17.63
N SER A 48 1.60 -10.84 -18.46
CA SER A 48 1.88 -11.52 -19.74
C SER A 48 2.59 -10.61 -20.76
N SER A 49 2.53 -9.29 -20.59
CA SER A 49 3.16 -8.32 -21.47
C SER A 49 4.21 -7.51 -20.75
N LYS A 50 5.47 -7.67 -21.19
CA LYS A 50 6.62 -6.95 -20.66
C LYS A 50 6.44 -5.43 -20.71
N PHE A 51 5.90 -4.92 -21.82
CA PHE A 51 5.66 -3.48 -21.99
C PHE A 51 4.67 -2.93 -20.96
N PHE A 52 3.56 -3.63 -20.74
CA PHE A 52 2.56 -3.21 -19.75
C PHE A 52 3.10 -3.31 -18.32
N THR A 53 3.83 -4.39 -18.02
CA THR A 53 4.48 -4.56 -16.71
C THR A 53 5.46 -3.42 -16.43
N GLU A 54 6.35 -3.10 -17.38
CA GLU A 54 7.29 -1.98 -17.25
C GLU A 54 6.57 -0.63 -17.10
N LEU A 55 5.50 -0.39 -17.86
CA LEU A 55 4.70 0.83 -17.75
C LEU A 55 4.09 0.98 -16.35
N VAL A 56 3.50 -0.09 -15.81
CA VAL A 56 2.94 -0.13 -14.45
C VAL A 56 4.03 0.12 -13.41
N ILE A 57 5.17 -0.57 -13.52
CA ILE A 57 6.30 -0.39 -12.60
C ILE A 57 6.77 1.06 -12.61
N ARG A 58 6.98 1.66 -13.79
CA ARG A 58 7.43 3.05 -13.92
C ARG A 58 6.40 4.03 -13.37
N TRP A 59 5.12 3.78 -13.61
CA TRP A 59 4.04 4.62 -13.10
C TRP A 59 3.96 4.59 -11.57
N ILE A 60 3.99 3.40 -10.96
CA ILE A 60 4.01 3.23 -9.50
C ILE A 60 5.27 3.87 -8.90
N SER A 61 6.43 3.62 -9.50
CA SER A 61 7.71 4.16 -9.03
C SER A 61 7.72 5.68 -9.04
N TRP A 62 7.19 6.30 -10.10
CA TRP A 62 7.07 7.75 -10.22
C TRP A 62 6.03 8.37 -9.28
N LEU A 63 4.90 7.70 -9.08
CA LEU A 63 3.80 8.25 -8.28
C LEU A 63 4.06 8.18 -6.76
N PHE A 64 4.78 7.15 -6.30
CA PHE A 64 4.96 6.86 -4.88
C PHE A 64 6.42 6.88 -4.39
N ASP A 65 7.37 7.17 -5.28
CA ASP A 65 8.81 7.10 -5.00
C ASP A 65 9.21 5.72 -4.47
N PHE A 66 8.71 4.69 -5.16
CA PHE A 66 9.05 3.30 -4.92
C PHE A 66 10.05 2.81 -5.97
N TYR A 67 10.77 1.76 -5.64
CA TYR A 67 11.59 1.02 -6.59
C TYR A 67 11.29 -0.46 -6.49
N LEU A 68 11.25 -1.11 -7.64
CA LEU A 68 11.02 -2.54 -7.72
C LEU A 68 12.23 -3.28 -7.14
N ILE A 69 11.97 -4.26 -6.28
CA ILE A 69 13.00 -5.16 -5.76
C ILE A 69 12.86 -6.56 -6.36
N GLU A 70 11.64 -7.01 -6.64
CA GLU A 70 11.38 -8.35 -7.16
C GLU A 70 10.02 -8.40 -7.89
N ILE A 71 9.92 -9.29 -8.87
CA ILE A 71 8.64 -9.69 -9.48
C ILE A 71 8.40 -11.14 -9.10
N ASP A 72 7.37 -11.39 -8.29
CA ASP A 72 6.95 -12.73 -7.91
C ASP A 72 5.91 -13.23 -8.90
N PHE A 73 6.34 -14.07 -9.85
CA PHE A 73 5.47 -14.64 -10.88
C PHE A 73 4.54 -15.73 -10.34
N GLU A 74 4.89 -16.39 -9.22
CA GLU A 74 4.06 -17.45 -8.64
C GLU A 74 2.83 -16.86 -7.97
N HIS A 75 3.01 -15.79 -7.19
CA HIS A 75 1.93 -15.11 -6.47
C HIS A 75 1.34 -13.93 -7.25
N GLN A 76 1.92 -13.61 -8.42
CA GLN A 76 1.55 -12.49 -9.27
C GLN A 76 1.65 -11.15 -8.54
N ASP A 77 2.74 -10.98 -7.79
CA ASP A 77 2.99 -9.81 -6.95
C ASP A 77 4.20 -9.02 -7.50
N LEU A 78 4.05 -7.71 -7.61
CA LEU A 78 5.18 -6.80 -7.76
C LEU A 78 5.65 -6.38 -6.38
N VAL A 79 6.90 -6.67 -6.05
CA VAL A 79 7.49 -6.35 -4.75
C VAL A 79 8.30 -5.07 -4.89
N PHE A 80 7.88 -4.05 -4.17
CA PHE A 80 8.53 -2.74 -4.15
C PHE A 80 9.17 -2.44 -2.79
N SER A 81 10.14 -1.55 -2.79
CA SER A 81 10.65 -0.89 -1.59
C SER A 81 10.60 0.63 -1.76
N CYS A 82 10.69 1.38 -0.66
CA CYS A 82 10.51 2.84 -0.69
C CYS A 82 11.84 3.57 -0.61
N TYR A 83 12.08 4.55 -1.50
CA TYR A 83 13.28 5.40 -1.46
C TYR A 83 13.39 6.22 -0.17
N HIS A 84 12.26 6.52 0.48
CA HIS A 84 12.20 7.28 1.72
C HIS A 84 12.48 6.44 2.97
N ARG A 85 12.86 5.17 2.83
CA ARG A 85 13.26 4.32 3.96
C ARG A 85 14.61 4.79 4.51
N GLY A 86 14.65 5.08 5.82
CA GLY A 86 15.87 5.41 6.54
C GLY A 86 16.72 4.20 6.86
N GLU A 87 17.98 4.45 7.20
CA GLU A 87 18.93 3.41 7.64
C GLU A 87 18.49 2.79 8.97
N ASP A 88 17.84 3.59 9.83
CA ASP A 88 17.17 3.12 11.05
C ASP A 88 15.87 2.32 10.78
N GLY A 89 15.55 2.11 9.50
CA GLY A 89 14.35 1.44 9.01
C GLY A 89 13.12 2.33 8.98
N LYS A 90 13.13 3.53 9.57
CA LYS A 90 11.94 4.38 9.69
C LYS A 90 11.66 5.15 8.42
N CYS A 91 10.43 5.66 8.27
CA CYS A 91 10.05 6.48 7.13
C CYS A 91 10.59 7.91 7.32
N LYS A 92 11.53 8.33 6.46
CA LYS A 92 12.08 9.70 6.44
C LYS A 92 11.05 10.74 6.00
N ASN A 93 10.08 10.32 5.18
CA ASN A 93 9.04 11.20 4.63
C ASN A 93 7.66 10.92 5.22
N TYR A 94 7.58 10.75 6.55
CA TYR A 94 6.32 10.36 7.19
C TYR A 94 5.21 11.40 7.00
N PHE A 95 5.55 12.69 7.02
CA PHE A 95 4.58 13.78 6.89
C PHE A 95 3.97 13.86 5.47
N TRP A 96 4.80 13.80 4.43
CA TRP A 96 4.32 13.84 3.03
C TRP A 96 4.12 12.46 2.41
N ARG A 97 4.04 11.41 3.23
CA ARG A 97 3.89 10.05 2.74
C ARG A 97 2.70 9.93 1.77
N PRO A 98 2.80 9.09 0.73
CA PRO A 98 1.75 8.96 -0.27
C PRO A 98 0.46 8.38 0.34
N SER A 99 -0.66 8.57 -0.37
CA SER A 99 -2.00 8.13 0.07
C SER A 99 -2.04 6.65 0.44
N ILE A 100 -1.36 5.80 -0.33
CA ILE A 100 -1.25 4.36 -0.06
C ILE A 100 -0.63 4.06 1.31
N CYS A 101 0.36 4.84 1.74
CA CYS A 101 0.99 4.69 3.05
C CYS A 101 0.14 5.30 4.19
N ARG A 102 -0.70 6.31 3.91
CA ARG A 102 -1.63 6.87 4.90
C ARG A 102 -2.83 5.96 5.14
N ASN A 103 -3.29 5.33 4.07
CA ASN A 103 -4.46 4.45 4.06
C ASN A 103 -4.10 3.00 4.43
N TYR A 104 -2.83 2.70 4.73
CA TYR A 104 -2.46 1.42 5.30
C TYR A 104 -3.10 1.26 6.70
N PRO A 105 -3.70 0.10 7.00
CA PRO A 105 -3.82 -1.10 6.16
C PRO A 105 -4.94 -0.97 5.13
N LEU A 106 -4.66 -1.38 3.88
CA LEU A 106 -5.70 -1.51 2.87
C LEU A 106 -6.63 -2.65 3.27
N LEU A 107 -7.87 -2.30 3.60
CA LEU A 107 -8.92 -3.25 3.95
C LEU A 107 -9.41 -3.94 2.70
N ASP A 108 -9.29 -5.26 2.70
CA ASP A 108 -10.06 -6.11 1.80
C ASP A 108 -11.40 -6.39 2.47
N TYR A 109 -12.53 -6.05 1.82
CA TYR A 109 -13.87 -6.13 2.41
C TYR A 109 -14.24 -7.56 2.87
N PHE A 110 -13.57 -8.58 2.30
CA PHE A 110 -13.90 -9.98 2.48
C PHE A 110 -12.87 -10.77 3.31
N LYS A 111 -11.72 -10.18 3.66
CA LYS A 111 -10.63 -10.90 4.37
C LYS A 111 -10.23 -10.20 5.66
N LYS A 112 -9.81 -11.00 6.66
CA LYS A 112 -9.25 -10.48 7.91
C LYS A 112 -7.99 -9.66 7.60
N PRO A 113 -7.89 -8.40 8.06
CA PRO A 113 -6.71 -7.59 7.80
C PRO A 113 -5.49 -8.22 8.45
N VAL A 114 -4.42 -8.38 7.67
CA VAL A 114 -3.12 -8.84 8.16
C VAL A 114 -2.28 -7.62 8.50
N PHE A 115 -1.88 -7.51 9.77
CA PHE A 115 -1.05 -6.42 10.24
C PHE A 115 0.41 -6.85 10.28
N LEU A 116 1.31 -5.97 9.83
CA LEU A 116 2.74 -6.22 9.92
C LEU A 116 3.22 -6.18 11.37
N PRO A 117 4.21 -7.01 11.74
CA PRO A 117 4.78 -6.99 13.09
C PRO A 117 5.35 -5.61 13.44
N GLY A 118 5.15 -5.20 14.69
CA GLY A 118 5.56 -3.88 15.19
C GLY A 118 4.69 -2.72 14.71
N CYS A 119 3.71 -2.95 13.84
CA CYS A 119 2.74 -1.92 13.47
C CYS A 119 1.79 -1.62 14.64
N GLY A 120 1.24 -0.41 14.67
CA GLY A 120 0.31 0.02 15.71
C GLY A 120 -1.17 -0.06 15.32
N TYR A 121 -1.48 -0.66 14.18
CA TYR A 121 -2.85 -0.93 13.76
C TYR A 121 -3.30 -2.30 14.26
N TYR A 122 -4.58 -2.39 14.61
CA TYR A 122 -5.24 -3.63 15.02
C TYR A 122 -6.70 -3.61 14.56
N ALA A 123 -7.32 -4.79 14.49
CA ALA A 123 -8.73 -4.93 14.21
C ALA A 123 -9.48 -5.08 15.53
N GLU A 124 -10.54 -4.30 15.69
CA GLU A 124 -11.59 -4.56 16.68
C GLU A 124 -12.67 -5.43 16.02
N ASP A 125 -13.10 -6.46 16.75
CA ASP A 125 -14.21 -7.33 16.39
C ASP A 125 -15.56 -6.68 16.70
#